data_AF-A0AAT9HN00-F1
#
_entry.id   AF-A0AAT9HN00-F1
#
_cell.length_a   1.000
_cell.length_b   1.000
_cell.length_c   1.000
_cell.angle_alpha   90.00
_cell.angle_beta   90.00
_cell.angle_gamma   90.00
#
_symmetry.space_group_name_H-M   'P 1'
#
loop_
_entity.id
_entity.type
_entity.pdbx_description
1 polymer ?
#
loop_
_entity_poly.entity_id
_entity_poly.type
_entity_poly.pdbx_seq_one_letter_code
_entity_poly.pdbx_strand_id
1 'polypeptide(L)'
;MVADEVTLLTRRAGEPKGTRWTSRGEGTYTLEAVDDAPQGTSVVLHLKPADPENQLHDYASVWTVKEIVKRYSDFITWPIRLVGESGANGDGGEAAEPETLNSMKALWARSRDEVSEEEYHELYKHIGHDWREPLETIQLQAEGTFEYQALLFVPSHAPHDLFQRDSAHGLQLYVKRVFIMDGCEALLPSYLRFVKGVVDAQDLSLNVSREILQQDRHIRMMQRRLTKKVLSSVKGMLPEDTGRYATFWREFGAVLKEGLVTDPDNRDALLAVTSFATTHGDGDGTATLKQYVERMPEGQDAVWYVTGESRESIGDSPHMEAFRERGIEVLLLTDPVDEVWVDAVSEYDGKPLRSIAKGEVDLGAREDDLGDEAGEAGRGVRGSARLDAGTAGGGRQGGASVDAADGVPGLSRGRRERSHPGAGEHVPGHGPGGAGHPAHPGTQRGPRAGEGPQRGVRGARGPLGPHRHRRTAVRAGRAGGGRPSEGPGAFRAADGGPAGAHPVTRRCARP
;
A
#
# COMPACT_ATOMS: atom_id res chain seq x y z
N MET A 1 35.00 -7.97 8.27
CA MET A 1 33.73 -8.72 8.21
C MET A 1 33.87 -9.91 7.26
N VAL A 2 33.76 -9.71 5.94
CA VAL A 2 33.77 -10.79 4.93
C VAL A 2 35.16 -11.26 4.44
N ALA A 3 36.24 -10.64 4.91
CA ALA A 3 37.62 -10.93 4.50
C ALA A 3 38.54 -11.01 5.73
N ASP A 4 39.62 -11.78 5.61
CA ASP A 4 40.69 -11.93 6.61
C ASP A 4 41.88 -10.99 6.35
N GLU A 5 42.14 -10.63 5.08
CA GLU A 5 43.15 -9.66 4.71
C GLU A 5 42.61 -8.74 3.61
N VAL A 6 42.92 -7.45 3.70
CA VAL A 6 42.51 -6.44 2.72
C VAL A 6 43.76 -5.70 2.26
N THR A 7 44.00 -5.69 0.95
CA THR A 7 45.09 -4.93 0.31
C THR A 7 44.51 -3.86 -0.60
N LEU A 8 44.87 -2.60 -0.37
CA LEU A 8 44.59 -1.47 -1.25
C LEU A 8 45.84 -1.17 -2.08
N LEU A 9 45.65 -0.93 -3.37
CA LEU A 9 46.69 -0.44 -4.29
C LEU A 9 46.18 0.84 -4.94
N THR A 10 46.71 2.00 -4.54
CA THR A 10 46.19 3.31 -4.93
C THR A 10 47.26 4.23 -5.51
N ARG A 11 46.89 5.04 -6.50
CA ARG A 11 47.71 6.15 -7.00
C ARG A 11 46.80 7.32 -7.39
N ARG A 12 47.03 8.48 -6.77
CA ARG A 12 46.35 9.72 -7.11
C ARG A 12 46.73 10.18 -8.51
N ALA A 13 45.79 10.79 -9.23
CA ALA A 13 46.10 11.43 -10.51
C ALA A 13 47.17 12.52 -10.34
N GLY A 14 48.25 12.43 -11.12
CA GLY A 14 49.37 13.38 -11.09
C GLY A 14 50.53 13.00 -10.15
N GLU A 15 50.39 12.00 -9.29
CA GLU A 15 51.48 11.52 -8.42
C GLU A 15 52.28 10.39 -9.12
N PRO A 16 53.63 10.39 -9.05
CA PRO A 16 54.47 9.48 -9.85
C PRO A 16 54.55 8.06 -9.27
N LYS A 17 54.35 7.90 -7.96
CA LYS A 17 54.33 6.64 -7.24
C LYS A 17 52.95 6.43 -6.63
N GLY A 18 52.52 5.18 -6.54
CA GLY A 18 51.37 4.78 -5.74
C GLY A 18 51.78 4.33 -4.33
N THR A 19 50.75 3.92 -3.57
CA THR A 19 50.86 3.33 -2.24
C THR A 19 50.14 1.99 -2.23
N ARG A 20 50.81 0.95 -1.73
CA ARG A 20 50.19 -0.30 -1.27
C ARG A 20 49.94 -0.18 0.23
N TRP A 21 48.74 -0.54 0.67
CA TRP A 21 48.35 -0.66 2.07
C TRP A 21 47.78 -2.06 2.29
N THR A 22 48.15 -2.73 3.37
CA THR A 22 47.62 -4.07 3.70
C THR A 22 47.31 -4.16 5.19
N SER A 23 46.17 -4.78 5.54
CA SER A 23 45.81 -5.07 6.93
C SER A 23 44.93 -6.32 7.06
N ARG A 24 45.03 -6.99 8.22
CA ARG A 24 44.16 -8.09 8.67
C ARG A 24 43.04 -7.64 9.62
N GLY A 25 42.93 -6.34 9.88
CA GLY A 25 41.99 -5.79 10.87
C GLY A 25 42.45 -5.94 12.33
N GLU A 26 43.62 -6.53 12.59
CA GLU A 26 44.21 -6.77 13.93
C GLU A 26 44.76 -5.48 14.60
N GLY A 27 44.24 -4.31 14.25
CA GLY A 27 44.68 -3.01 14.76
C GLY A 27 45.94 -2.41 14.09
N THR A 28 46.72 -3.21 13.37
CA THR A 28 47.91 -2.77 12.60
C THR A 28 47.73 -2.88 11.08
N TYR A 29 48.51 -2.10 10.34
CA TYR A 29 48.56 -2.12 8.87
C TYR A 29 49.98 -1.82 8.38
N THR A 30 50.29 -2.19 7.14
CA THR A 30 51.53 -1.82 6.44
C THR A 30 51.28 -0.72 5.41
N LEU A 31 52.34 0.02 5.07
CA LEU A 31 52.36 1.01 3.98
C LEU A 31 53.66 0.83 3.19
N GLU A 32 53.56 0.78 1.87
CA GLU A 32 54.68 0.58 0.95
C GLU A 32 54.51 1.49 -0.29
N ALA A 33 55.58 2.19 -0.68
CA ALA A 33 55.58 3.01 -1.89
C ALA A 33 55.92 2.17 -3.12
N VAL A 34 55.09 2.24 -4.16
CA VAL A 34 55.12 1.35 -5.33
C VAL A 34 55.09 2.14 -6.64
N ASP A 35 55.78 1.66 -7.67
CA ASP A 35 55.95 2.39 -8.95
C ASP A 35 54.88 2.06 -10.00
N ASP A 36 54.18 0.94 -9.85
CA ASP A 36 53.32 0.29 -10.87
C ASP A 36 51.81 0.44 -10.64
N ALA A 37 51.39 1.02 -9.51
CA ALA A 37 49.98 1.15 -9.15
C ALA A 37 49.14 1.90 -10.22
N PRO A 38 47.93 1.41 -10.56
CA PRO A 38 47.02 2.08 -11.49
C PRO A 38 46.49 3.39 -10.90
N GLN A 39 46.10 4.33 -11.76
CA GLN A 39 45.42 5.56 -11.31
C GLN A 39 44.05 5.22 -10.72
N GLY A 40 43.75 5.76 -9.54
CA GLY A 40 42.57 5.41 -8.75
C GLY A 40 42.96 4.47 -7.61
N THR A 41 42.09 3.52 -7.27
CA THR A 41 42.31 2.54 -6.20
C THR A 41 41.77 1.18 -6.62
N SER A 42 42.62 0.14 -6.54
CA SER A 42 42.19 -1.25 -6.50
C SER A 42 42.06 -1.72 -5.05
N VAL A 43 41.09 -2.59 -4.77
CA VAL A 43 40.87 -3.21 -3.46
C VAL A 43 40.82 -4.72 -3.65
N VAL A 44 41.79 -5.43 -3.07
CA VAL A 44 41.86 -6.89 -3.06
C VAL A 44 41.36 -7.37 -1.70
N LEU A 45 40.35 -8.24 -1.73
CA LEU A 45 39.77 -8.87 -0.54
C LEU A 45 40.17 -10.34 -0.51
N HIS A 46 40.93 -10.75 0.50
CA HIS A 46 41.14 -12.16 0.81
C HIS A 46 39.91 -12.65 1.57
N LEU A 47 38.88 -13.04 0.80
CA LEU A 47 37.58 -13.45 1.31
C LEU A 47 37.70 -14.64 2.27
N LYS A 48 36.88 -14.61 3.31
CA LYS A 48 36.63 -15.76 4.18
C LYS A 48 35.92 -16.87 3.40
N PRO A 49 36.09 -18.15 3.77
CA PRO A 49 35.23 -19.22 3.27
C PRO A 49 33.77 -18.92 3.62
N ALA A 50 32.84 -19.29 2.73
CA ALA A 50 31.41 -19.14 2.99
C ALA A 50 30.98 -19.99 4.20
N ASP A 51 30.14 -19.42 5.05
CA ASP A 51 29.64 -20.02 6.29
C ASP A 51 28.13 -19.74 6.40
N PRO A 52 27.28 -20.68 5.96
CA PRO A 52 25.83 -20.54 6.03
C PRO A 52 25.26 -20.47 7.46
N GLU A 53 25.95 -21.01 8.46
CA GLU A 53 25.50 -20.97 9.86
C GLU A 53 25.63 -19.56 10.43
N ASN A 54 26.70 -18.83 10.04
CA ASN A 54 26.92 -17.43 10.38
C ASN A 54 26.44 -16.43 9.30
N GLN A 55 25.57 -16.85 8.38
CA GLN A 55 25.00 -16.02 7.30
C GLN A 55 26.04 -15.37 6.37
N LEU A 56 27.24 -15.94 6.30
CA LEU A 56 28.34 -15.46 5.47
C LEU A 56 28.25 -16.10 4.07
N HIS A 57 27.65 -15.38 3.14
CA HIS A 57 27.46 -15.83 1.76
C HIS A 57 28.79 -16.08 1.03
N ASP A 58 28.73 -16.87 -0.05
CA ASP A 58 29.81 -16.91 -1.03
C ASP A 58 29.83 -15.61 -1.85
N TYR A 59 30.78 -14.72 -1.52
CA TYR A 59 31.02 -13.46 -2.22
C TYR A 59 31.95 -13.58 -3.44
N ALA A 60 32.47 -14.79 -3.73
CA ALA A 60 33.14 -15.08 -5.01
C ALA A 60 32.12 -15.50 -6.08
N SER A 61 30.95 -16.02 -5.68
CA SER A 61 29.84 -16.34 -6.59
C SER A 61 29.37 -15.14 -7.40
N VAL A 62 29.48 -15.27 -8.72
CA VAL A 62 28.96 -14.32 -9.72
C VAL A 62 27.50 -13.95 -9.47
N TRP A 63 26.67 -14.91 -9.04
CA TRP A 63 25.25 -14.66 -8.77
C TRP A 63 25.06 -13.75 -7.55
N THR A 64 25.78 -14.00 -6.46
CA THR A 64 25.75 -13.18 -5.23
C THR A 64 26.22 -11.75 -5.52
N VAL A 65 27.30 -11.59 -6.30
CA VAL A 65 27.80 -10.27 -6.71
C VAL A 65 26.77 -9.51 -7.56
N LYS A 66 26.07 -10.20 -8.48
CA LYS A 66 24.99 -9.60 -9.28
C LYS A 66 23.80 -9.18 -8.43
N GLU A 67 23.35 -10.00 -7.48
CA GLU A 67 22.27 -9.64 -6.56
C GLU A 67 22.64 -8.39 -5.73
N ILE A 68 23.84 -8.37 -5.15
CA ILE A 68 24.32 -7.24 -4.34
C ILE A 68 24.39 -5.95 -5.16
N VAL A 69 24.96 -5.99 -6.37
CA VAL A 69 25.03 -4.79 -7.23
C VAL A 69 23.65 -4.32 -7.66
N LYS A 70 22.73 -5.24 -8.01
CA LYS A 70 21.34 -4.89 -8.33
C LYS A 70 20.57 -4.31 -7.14
N ARG A 71 20.79 -4.81 -5.92
CA ARG A 71 20.07 -4.36 -4.73
C ARG A 71 20.58 -3.03 -4.18
N TYR A 72 21.90 -2.82 -4.18
CA TYR A 72 22.51 -1.68 -3.47
C TYR A 72 23.03 -0.57 -4.39
N SER A 73 23.23 -0.85 -5.68
CA SER A 73 24.00 0.02 -6.58
C SER A 73 23.49 0.11 -8.03
N ASP A 74 22.28 -0.36 -8.36
CA ASP A 74 21.79 -0.39 -9.74
C ASP A 74 21.70 1.00 -10.39
N PHE A 75 21.42 2.02 -9.57
CA PHE A 75 21.20 3.40 -9.99
C PHE A 75 22.44 4.30 -9.83
N ILE A 76 23.59 3.73 -9.45
CA ILE A 76 24.87 4.45 -9.40
C ILE A 76 25.24 4.91 -10.81
N THR A 77 25.72 6.15 -10.92
CA THR A 77 25.92 6.87 -12.21
C THR A 77 27.11 6.36 -13.03
N TRP A 78 27.97 5.54 -12.43
CA TRP A 78 29.14 4.95 -13.08
C TRP A 78 28.90 3.46 -13.38
N PRO A 79 29.38 2.92 -14.51
CA PRO A 79 29.19 1.52 -14.86
C PRO A 79 30.00 0.60 -13.95
N ILE A 80 29.31 -0.23 -13.18
CA ILE A 80 29.86 -1.29 -12.34
C ILE A 80 29.99 -2.53 -13.22
N ARG A 81 31.23 -2.98 -13.45
CA ARG A 81 31.56 -4.05 -14.41
C ARG A 81 32.11 -5.28 -13.71
N LEU A 82 31.61 -6.44 -14.11
CA LEU A 82 32.11 -7.75 -13.70
C LEU A 82 33.03 -8.30 -14.80
N VAL A 83 34.24 -8.72 -14.42
CA VAL A 83 35.13 -9.48 -15.30
C VAL A 83 34.79 -10.97 -15.12
N GLY A 84 34.53 -11.67 -16.23
CA GLY A 84 34.23 -13.11 -16.20
C GLY A 84 35.47 -13.96 -15.87
N GLU A 85 35.25 -15.22 -15.50
CA GLU A 85 36.30 -16.15 -15.03
C GLU A 85 37.50 -16.26 -16.01
N SER A 86 37.23 -16.28 -17.32
CA SER A 86 38.25 -16.30 -18.39
C SER A 86 39.15 -15.06 -18.45
N GLY A 87 38.78 -13.96 -17.78
CA GLY A 87 39.60 -12.74 -17.70
C GLY A 87 40.51 -12.68 -16.47
N ALA A 88 40.36 -13.59 -15.51
CA ALA A 88 41.17 -13.64 -14.28
C ALA A 88 42.41 -14.54 -14.44
N ASN A 89 42.27 -15.65 -15.17
CA ASN A 89 43.39 -16.53 -15.52
C ASN A 89 43.97 -16.08 -16.87
N GLY A 90 45.18 -15.52 -16.87
CA GLY A 90 45.84 -14.94 -18.06
C GLY A 90 46.32 -15.95 -19.12
N ASP A 91 45.59 -17.03 -19.34
CA ASP A 91 46.00 -18.22 -20.10
C ASP A 91 45.39 -18.25 -21.52
N GLY A 92 45.84 -17.31 -22.37
CA GLY A 92 45.72 -17.38 -23.84
C GLY A 92 44.34 -17.25 -24.49
N GLY A 93 43.24 -17.39 -23.75
CA GLY A 93 41.87 -17.23 -24.26
C GLY A 93 41.48 -15.77 -24.53
N GLU A 94 40.46 -15.56 -25.37
CA GLU A 94 39.86 -14.24 -25.54
C GLU A 94 39.26 -13.77 -24.20
N ALA A 95 39.75 -12.65 -23.67
CA ALA A 95 39.28 -12.10 -22.42
C ALA A 95 37.81 -11.69 -22.55
N ALA A 96 36.93 -12.32 -21.76
CA ALA A 96 35.50 -12.05 -21.77
C ALA A 96 35.23 -10.56 -21.51
N GLU A 97 34.47 -9.91 -22.40
CA GLU A 97 34.16 -8.48 -22.27
C GLU A 97 33.45 -8.19 -20.92
N PRO A 98 33.89 -7.18 -20.13
CA PRO A 98 33.33 -6.97 -18.80
C PRO A 98 31.85 -6.58 -18.81
N GLU A 99 31.01 -7.45 -18.26
CA GLU A 99 29.56 -7.28 -18.19
C GLU A 99 29.21 -6.10 -17.26
N THR A 100 28.45 -5.13 -17.75
CA THR A 100 27.97 -4.02 -16.91
C THR A 100 26.71 -4.46 -16.16
N LEU A 101 26.78 -4.48 -14.83
CA LEU A 101 25.76 -5.08 -13.97
C LEU A 101 24.63 -4.11 -13.61
N ASN A 102 24.95 -2.82 -13.44
CA ASN A 102 24.00 -1.80 -13.01
C ASN A 102 23.31 -1.10 -14.20
N SER A 103 22.03 -0.72 -14.05
CA SER A 103 21.27 -0.05 -15.11
C SER A 103 21.71 1.39 -15.35
N MET A 104 22.21 2.07 -14.31
CA MET A 104 22.48 3.51 -14.25
C MET A 104 21.22 4.39 -14.47
N LYS A 105 20.02 3.81 -14.57
CA LYS A 105 18.76 4.49 -14.93
C LYS A 105 17.97 5.01 -13.71
N ALA A 106 18.50 6.02 -13.04
CA ALA A 106 17.77 6.75 -11.99
C ALA A 106 16.61 7.58 -12.59
N LEU A 107 15.46 6.97 -12.90
CA LEU A 107 14.37 7.62 -13.63
C LEU A 107 13.80 8.86 -12.91
N TRP A 108 13.75 8.85 -11.57
CA TRP A 108 13.34 10.01 -10.75
C TRP A 108 14.18 11.27 -10.99
N ALA A 109 15.43 11.09 -11.46
CA ALA A 109 16.39 12.16 -11.71
C ALA A 109 16.39 12.68 -13.15
N ARG A 110 15.55 12.14 -14.03
CA ARG A 110 15.32 12.64 -15.39
C ARG A 110 14.10 13.57 -15.44
N SER A 111 13.99 14.38 -16.48
CA SER A 111 12.75 15.14 -16.73
C SER A 111 11.60 14.19 -17.12
N ARG A 112 10.34 14.59 -16.91
CA ARG A 112 9.20 13.71 -17.28
C ARG A 112 9.20 13.41 -18.78
N ASP A 113 9.47 14.42 -19.61
CA ASP A 113 9.39 14.34 -21.07
C ASP A 113 10.47 13.47 -21.72
N GLU A 114 11.49 13.08 -20.94
CA GLU A 114 12.58 12.19 -21.35
C GLU A 114 12.31 10.70 -21.13
N VAL A 115 11.34 10.35 -20.26
CA VAL A 115 11.10 9.00 -19.77
C VAL A 115 9.74 8.53 -20.27
N SER A 116 9.70 7.40 -20.97
CA SER A 116 8.41 6.86 -21.45
C SER A 116 7.65 6.17 -20.32
N GLU A 117 6.32 6.08 -20.44
CA GLU A 117 5.49 5.41 -19.43
C GLU A 117 5.87 3.91 -19.31
N GLU A 118 6.39 3.27 -20.36
CA GLU A 118 6.94 1.92 -20.28
C GLU A 118 8.21 1.84 -19.42
N GLU A 119 9.11 2.84 -19.45
CA GLU A 119 10.25 2.89 -18.53
C GLU A 119 9.78 3.01 -17.07
N TYR A 120 8.72 3.81 -16.82
CA TYR A 120 8.08 3.91 -15.50
C TYR A 120 7.40 2.60 -15.07
N HIS A 121 6.72 1.90 -16.00
CA HIS A 121 6.05 0.62 -15.72
C HIS A 121 7.04 -0.49 -15.40
N GLU A 122 8.18 -0.58 -16.10
CA GLU A 122 9.24 -1.54 -15.76
C GLU A 122 9.90 -1.23 -14.42
N LEU A 123 10.10 0.04 -14.07
CA LEU A 123 10.58 0.41 -12.73
C LEU A 123 9.55 0.06 -11.64
N TYR A 124 8.26 0.32 -11.87
CA TYR A 124 7.19 -0.08 -10.94
C TYR A 124 7.20 -1.59 -10.67
N LYS A 125 7.28 -2.42 -11.73
CA LYS A 125 7.39 -3.89 -11.61
C LYS A 125 8.63 -4.30 -10.82
N HIS A 126 9.75 -3.62 -11.03
CA HIS A 126 11.00 -3.90 -10.32
C HIS A 126 10.93 -3.59 -8.82
N ILE A 127 10.44 -2.40 -8.43
CA ILE A 127 10.44 -1.96 -7.02
C ILE A 127 9.20 -2.37 -6.22
N GLY A 128 8.06 -2.55 -6.88
CA GLY A 128 6.78 -2.90 -6.26
C GLY A 128 6.48 -4.40 -6.25
N HIS A 129 7.22 -5.19 -7.03
CA HIS A 129 7.04 -6.64 -7.25
C HIS A 129 5.62 -7.03 -7.75
N ASP A 130 4.90 -6.07 -8.34
CA ASP A 130 3.62 -6.26 -9.01
C ASP A 130 3.85 -6.28 -10.52
N TRP A 131 3.37 -7.32 -11.20
CA TRP A 131 3.52 -7.48 -12.66
C TRP A 131 2.57 -6.60 -13.48
N ARG A 132 1.56 -5.99 -12.84
CA ARG A 132 0.59 -5.09 -13.47
C ARG A 132 1.17 -3.69 -13.64
N GLU A 133 0.39 -2.83 -14.27
CA GLU A 133 0.72 -1.41 -14.42
C GLU A 133 0.18 -0.61 -13.23
N PRO A 134 0.83 0.50 -12.85
CA PRO A 134 0.33 1.39 -11.81
C PRO A 134 -0.93 2.13 -12.30
N LEU A 135 -1.76 2.59 -11.35
CA LEU A 135 -2.93 3.43 -11.63
C LEU A 135 -2.54 4.89 -11.92
N GLU A 136 -1.41 5.32 -11.37
CA GLU A 136 -0.90 6.69 -11.43
C GLU A 136 0.61 6.69 -11.11
N THR A 137 1.35 7.50 -11.88
CA THR A 137 2.78 7.78 -11.70
C THR A 137 2.98 9.22 -11.25
N ILE A 138 3.48 9.41 -10.02
CA ILE A 138 3.61 10.70 -9.34
C ILE A 138 5.09 11.07 -9.18
N GLN A 139 5.62 11.88 -10.10
CA GLN A 139 6.94 12.49 -9.91
C GLN A 139 6.84 13.73 -9.00
N LEU A 140 7.86 13.92 -8.17
CA LEU A 140 8.08 15.12 -7.35
C LEU A 140 9.57 15.43 -7.29
N GLN A 141 9.93 16.67 -7.55
CA GLN A 141 11.28 17.18 -7.28
C GLN A 141 11.18 18.34 -6.27
N ALA A 142 12.20 18.46 -5.43
CA ALA A 142 12.25 19.42 -4.35
C ALA A 142 13.67 20.01 -4.24
N GLU A 143 13.76 21.31 -4.47
CA GLU A 143 14.97 22.11 -4.43
C GLU A 143 14.90 23.12 -3.26
N GLY A 144 16.05 23.67 -2.85
CA GLY A 144 16.12 24.75 -1.85
C GLY A 144 16.69 24.30 -0.51
N THR A 145 15.91 24.33 0.56
CA THR A 145 16.41 24.10 1.94
C THR A 145 16.76 22.63 2.26
N PHE A 146 16.25 21.69 1.47
CA PHE A 146 16.61 20.27 1.54
C PHE A 146 16.28 19.63 0.18
N GLU A 147 17.30 19.12 -0.52
CA GLU A 147 17.17 18.62 -1.88
C GLU A 147 16.82 17.13 -1.92
N TYR A 148 15.72 16.79 -2.59
CA TYR A 148 15.33 15.42 -2.85
C TYR A 148 14.49 15.26 -4.12
N GLN A 149 14.55 14.05 -4.68
CA GLN A 149 13.74 13.62 -5.82
C GLN A 149 12.91 12.42 -5.38
N ALA A 150 11.66 12.33 -5.85
CA ALA A 150 10.76 11.23 -5.53
C ALA A 150 9.94 10.82 -6.75
N LEU A 151 9.69 9.53 -6.85
CA LEU A 151 8.88 8.91 -7.89
C LEU A 151 8.01 7.86 -7.22
N LEU A 152 6.72 8.17 -7.12
CA LEU A 152 5.73 7.35 -6.42
C LEU A 152 4.77 6.73 -7.42
N PHE A 153 4.21 5.60 -7.04
CA PHE A 153 3.24 4.84 -7.82
C PHE A 153 2.06 4.45 -6.92
N VAL A 154 0.85 4.71 -7.41
CA VAL A 154 -0.37 4.14 -6.83
C VAL A 154 -0.61 2.81 -7.55
N PRO A 155 -0.65 1.65 -6.88
CA PRO A 155 -0.97 0.37 -7.52
C PRO A 155 -2.36 0.38 -8.15
N SER A 156 -2.58 -0.42 -9.20
CA SER A 156 -3.92 -0.58 -9.80
C SER A 156 -4.89 -1.44 -8.98
N HIS A 157 -4.37 -2.13 -7.95
CA HIS A 157 -5.13 -3.00 -7.06
C HIS A 157 -4.53 -3.00 -5.65
N ALA A 158 -5.33 -3.28 -4.63
CA ALA A 158 -4.85 -3.48 -3.27
C ALA A 158 -3.90 -4.69 -3.16
N PRO A 159 -2.77 -4.59 -2.43
CA PRO A 159 -1.99 -5.77 -2.06
C PRO A 159 -2.74 -6.56 -0.98
N HIS A 160 -2.61 -7.90 -0.99
CA HIS A 160 -3.37 -8.80 -0.10
C HIS A 160 -3.13 -8.59 1.41
N ASP A 161 -2.09 -7.84 1.76
CA ASP A 161 -1.65 -7.56 3.11
C ASP A 161 -1.87 -6.09 3.55
N LEU A 162 -2.60 -5.29 2.76
CA LEU A 162 -2.90 -3.87 3.02
C LEU A 162 -3.46 -3.56 4.42
N PHE A 163 -4.10 -4.53 5.08
CA PHE A 163 -4.68 -4.39 6.42
C PHE A 163 -3.97 -5.22 7.50
N GLN A 164 -2.83 -5.85 7.17
CA GLN A 164 -1.98 -6.55 8.13
C GLN A 164 -1.07 -5.55 8.83
N ARG A 165 -0.94 -5.66 10.16
CA ARG A 165 -0.20 -4.68 10.98
C ARG A 165 1.31 -4.79 10.86
N ASP A 166 1.80 -6.01 10.68
CA ASP A 166 3.24 -6.33 10.69
C ASP A 166 3.84 -6.40 9.28
N SER A 167 3.10 -5.95 8.26
CA SER A 167 3.54 -5.92 6.87
C SER A 167 4.48 -4.74 6.58
N ALA A 168 5.61 -5.04 5.95
CA ALA A 168 6.59 -4.05 5.55
C ALA A 168 6.03 -3.12 4.45
N HIS A 169 5.93 -1.82 4.76
CA HIS A 169 5.33 -0.82 3.87
C HIS A 169 6.12 0.49 3.87
N GLY A 170 5.66 1.46 3.08
CA GLY A 170 6.40 2.70 2.81
C GLY A 170 7.29 2.61 1.56
N LEU A 171 8.19 3.59 1.41
CA LEU A 171 8.95 3.82 0.18
C LEU A 171 10.40 3.32 0.29
N GLN A 172 11.05 3.05 -0.84
CA GLN A 172 12.50 2.83 -0.84
C GLN A 172 13.23 4.18 -0.63
N LEU A 173 14.08 4.24 0.39
CA LEU A 173 14.92 5.40 0.67
C LEU A 173 16.32 5.19 0.08
N TYR A 174 16.71 6.12 -0.79
CA TYR A 174 18.04 6.28 -1.34
C TYR A 174 18.64 7.60 -0.84
N VAL A 175 19.96 7.64 -0.77
CA VAL A 175 20.72 8.85 -0.49
C VAL A 175 21.85 8.95 -1.50
N LYS A 176 21.83 10.00 -2.32
CA LYS A 176 22.81 10.20 -3.42
C LYS A 176 22.87 8.98 -4.36
N ARG A 177 21.71 8.41 -4.70
CA ARG A 177 21.54 7.17 -5.49
C ARG A 177 22.08 5.88 -4.85
N VAL A 178 22.54 5.91 -3.61
CA VAL A 178 22.87 4.71 -2.81
C VAL A 178 21.62 4.24 -2.09
N PHE A 179 21.25 2.96 -2.22
CA PHE A 179 20.13 2.38 -1.46
C PHE A 179 20.45 2.35 0.03
N ILE A 180 19.56 2.90 0.87
CA ILE A 180 19.68 2.86 2.33
C ILE A 180 18.74 1.81 2.93
N MET A 181 17.47 1.84 2.57
CA MET A 181 16.50 0.84 3.04
C MET A 181 15.24 0.77 2.17
N ASP A 182 14.64 -0.41 2.14
CA ASP A 182 13.29 -0.66 1.66
C ASP A 182 12.27 -0.52 2.81
N GLY A 183 11.01 -0.26 2.49
CA GLY A 183 9.95 -0.06 3.47
C GLY A 183 10.25 1.05 4.49
N CYS A 184 10.54 2.26 4.01
CA CYS A 184 10.74 3.44 4.85
C CYS A 184 9.38 4.09 5.16
N GLU A 185 8.70 3.54 6.18
CA GLU A 185 7.40 4.00 6.68
C GLU A 185 7.40 5.50 7.04
N ALA A 186 8.51 6.04 7.55
CA ALA A 186 8.60 7.44 7.98
C ALA A 186 8.42 8.48 6.85
N LEU A 187 8.42 8.07 5.58
CA LEU A 187 8.21 8.94 4.42
C LEU A 187 6.73 9.12 4.02
N LEU A 188 5.79 8.34 4.56
CA LEU A 188 4.35 8.49 4.33
C LEU A 188 3.55 8.22 5.61
N PRO A 189 2.31 8.72 5.76
CA PRO A 189 1.43 8.33 6.85
C PRO A 189 0.84 6.93 6.57
N SER A 190 0.41 6.23 7.63
CA SER A 190 -0.11 4.86 7.53
C SER A 190 -1.30 4.71 6.59
N TYR A 191 -2.14 5.74 6.42
CA TYR A 191 -3.27 5.73 5.51
C TYR A 191 -2.87 5.84 4.02
N LEU A 192 -1.58 6.05 3.70
CA LEU A 192 -1.01 6.00 2.34
C LEU A 192 -0.07 4.80 2.13
N ARG A 193 -0.09 3.80 3.02
CA ARG A 193 0.82 2.62 3.00
C ARG A 193 0.77 1.76 1.72
N PHE A 194 -0.26 1.93 0.88
CA PHE A 194 -0.37 1.29 -0.42
C PHE A 194 0.59 1.87 -1.48
N VAL A 195 1.02 3.13 -1.33
CA VAL A 195 1.89 3.80 -2.30
C VAL A 195 3.27 3.14 -2.31
N LYS A 196 3.72 2.75 -3.50
CA LYS A 196 5.10 2.25 -3.74
C LYS A 196 5.94 3.37 -4.36
N GLY A 197 7.26 3.25 -4.34
CA GLY A 197 8.11 4.28 -4.94
C GLY A 197 9.50 4.42 -4.34
N VAL A 198 10.22 5.40 -4.87
CA VAL A 198 11.58 5.78 -4.51
C VAL A 198 11.62 7.23 -4.03
N VAL A 199 12.41 7.50 -2.99
CA VAL A 199 12.85 8.84 -2.58
C VAL A 199 14.38 8.86 -2.51
N ASP A 200 15.03 9.75 -3.27
CA ASP A 200 16.48 9.92 -3.32
C ASP A 200 16.86 11.31 -2.75
N ALA A 201 17.28 11.33 -1.49
CA ALA A 201 17.62 12.54 -0.75
C ALA A 201 19.11 12.89 -0.91
N GLN A 202 19.42 14.12 -1.30
CA GLN A 202 20.80 14.56 -1.52
C GLN A 202 21.45 15.11 -0.23
N ASP A 203 20.67 15.66 0.69
CA ASP A 203 21.20 16.27 1.93
C ASP A 203 21.19 15.35 3.16
N LEU A 204 20.70 14.12 3.04
CA LEU A 204 20.71 13.15 4.12
C LEU A 204 22.08 12.47 4.29
N SER A 205 22.38 11.97 5.49
CA SER A 205 23.59 11.17 5.75
C SER A 205 23.40 9.71 5.35
N LEU A 206 24.46 9.06 4.86
CA LEU A 206 24.45 7.64 4.50
C LEU A 206 24.34 6.71 5.73
N ASN A 207 24.81 7.15 6.90
CA ASN A 207 24.93 6.32 8.11
C ASN A 207 23.66 6.38 8.99
N VAL A 208 22.48 6.40 8.39
CA VAL A 208 21.22 6.72 9.08
C VAL A 208 20.37 5.46 9.34
N SER A 209 20.04 5.22 10.61
CA SER A 209 19.18 4.11 11.06
C SER A 209 17.69 4.47 11.01
N ARG A 210 16.82 3.44 11.06
CA ARG A 210 15.35 3.61 11.12
C ARG A 210 14.90 4.50 12.29
N GLU A 211 15.56 4.39 13.44
CA GLU A 211 15.29 5.22 14.63
C GLU A 211 15.63 6.69 14.39
N ILE A 212 16.78 6.97 13.76
CA ILE A 212 17.23 8.33 13.44
C ILE A 212 16.26 8.98 12.43
N LEU A 213 15.78 8.24 11.42
CA LEU A 213 14.81 8.76 10.44
C LEU A 213 13.50 9.26 11.09
N GLN A 214 12.97 8.54 12.07
CA GLN A 214 11.72 8.93 12.74
C GLN A 214 11.86 10.23 13.55
N GLN A 215 13.08 10.56 13.99
CA GLN A 215 13.39 11.78 14.73
C GLN A 215 13.84 12.93 13.81
N ASP A 216 14.29 12.64 12.59
CA ASP A 216 14.79 13.64 11.64
C ASP A 216 13.71 14.62 11.16
N ARG A 217 14.06 15.91 11.14
CA ARG A 217 13.14 16.99 10.79
C ARG A 217 12.85 17.05 9.28
N HIS A 218 13.82 16.69 8.45
CA HIS A 218 13.68 16.70 7.00
C HIS A 218 12.82 15.53 6.54
N ILE A 219 12.92 14.35 7.16
CA ILE A 219 11.99 13.22 6.94
C ILE A 219 10.54 13.64 7.17
N ARG A 220 10.24 14.33 8.28
CA ARG A 220 8.89 14.85 8.56
C ARG A 220 8.44 15.95 7.58
N MET A 221 9.36 16.74 7.05
CA MET A 221 9.06 17.73 5.99
C MET A 221 8.80 17.05 4.63
N MET A 222 9.58 16.02 4.27
CA MET A 222 9.36 15.18 3.10
C MET A 222 8.01 14.48 3.19
N GLN A 223 7.71 13.81 4.31
CA GLN A 223 6.45 13.11 4.55
C GLN A 223 5.23 14.01 4.31
N ARG A 224 5.23 15.23 4.86
CA ARG A 224 4.17 16.22 4.65
C ARG A 224 4.02 16.64 3.17
N ARG A 225 5.12 16.85 2.45
CA ARG A 225 5.11 17.27 1.03
C ARG A 225 4.72 16.11 0.10
N LEU A 226 5.17 14.89 0.39
CA LEU A 226 4.78 13.65 -0.30
C LEU A 226 3.28 13.39 -0.12
N THR A 227 2.78 13.40 1.12
CA THR A 227 1.35 13.26 1.47
C THR A 227 0.49 14.23 0.66
N LYS A 228 0.81 15.53 0.69
CA LYS A 228 0.05 16.56 -0.04
C LYS A 228 0.11 16.36 -1.56
N LYS A 229 1.22 15.88 -2.11
CA LYS A 229 1.36 15.56 -3.55
C LYS A 229 0.56 14.31 -3.95
N VAL A 230 0.48 13.28 -3.10
CA VAL A 230 -0.38 12.10 -3.32
C VAL A 230 -1.85 12.48 -3.28
N LEU A 231 -2.31 13.17 -2.22
CA LEU A 231 -3.70 13.63 -2.12
C LEU A 231 -4.09 14.58 -3.27
N SER A 232 -3.18 15.46 -3.69
CA SER A 232 -3.40 16.33 -4.85
C SER A 232 -3.49 15.59 -6.19
N SER A 233 -2.86 14.42 -6.33
CA SER A 233 -2.98 13.58 -7.53
C SER A 233 -4.32 12.85 -7.54
N VAL A 234 -4.71 12.22 -6.43
CA VAL A 234 -6.05 11.61 -6.27
C VAL A 234 -7.16 12.64 -6.53
N LYS A 235 -6.98 13.89 -6.08
CA LYS A 235 -7.92 14.99 -6.36
C LYS A 235 -8.02 15.36 -7.85
N GLY A 236 -6.96 15.16 -8.64
CA GLY A 236 -6.98 15.34 -10.10
C GLY A 236 -7.78 14.25 -10.80
N MET A 237 -7.70 13.00 -10.32
CA MET A 237 -8.44 11.87 -10.91
C MET A 237 -9.96 12.08 -10.89
N LEU A 238 -10.51 12.69 -9.82
CA LEU A 238 -11.95 12.94 -9.65
C LEU A 238 -12.62 13.61 -10.88
N PRO A 239 -12.14 14.77 -11.39
CA PRO A 239 -12.66 15.38 -12.62
C PRO A 239 -12.01 14.87 -13.92
N GLU A 240 -10.78 14.37 -13.91
CA GLU A 240 -10.04 14.02 -15.13
C GLU A 240 -10.35 12.61 -15.67
N ASP A 241 -10.51 11.62 -14.78
CA ASP A 241 -10.80 10.24 -15.14
C ASP A 241 -11.59 9.54 -14.02
N THR A 242 -12.91 9.54 -14.16
CA THR A 242 -13.84 8.94 -13.20
C THR A 242 -13.69 7.42 -13.09
N GLY A 243 -13.21 6.72 -14.13
CA GLY A 243 -13.00 5.27 -14.10
C GLY A 243 -11.75 4.89 -13.31
N ARG A 244 -10.69 5.69 -13.47
CA ARG A 244 -9.44 5.61 -12.70
C ARG A 244 -9.66 5.98 -11.24
N TYR A 245 -10.41 7.05 -10.96
CA TYR A 245 -10.82 7.37 -9.58
C TYR A 245 -11.72 6.30 -8.97
N ALA A 246 -12.72 5.75 -9.69
CA ALA A 246 -13.56 4.67 -9.16
C ALA A 246 -12.74 3.40 -8.85
N THR A 247 -11.70 3.12 -9.64
CA THR A 247 -10.74 2.06 -9.35
C THR A 247 -9.91 2.37 -8.11
N PHE A 248 -9.33 3.58 -8.00
CA PHE A 248 -8.63 4.02 -6.80
C PHE A 248 -9.49 3.87 -5.54
N TRP A 249 -10.73 4.36 -5.60
CA TRP A 249 -11.62 4.39 -4.46
C TRP A 249 -12.07 2.99 -4.00
N ARG A 250 -12.33 2.07 -4.94
CA ARG A 250 -12.65 0.67 -4.63
C ARG A 250 -11.50 -0.06 -3.91
N GLU A 251 -10.27 0.18 -4.34
CA GLU A 251 -9.09 -0.54 -3.82
C GLU A 251 -8.52 0.08 -2.54
N PHE A 252 -8.60 1.42 -2.39
CA PHE A 252 -7.92 2.15 -1.32
C PHE A 252 -8.81 3.08 -0.47
N GLY A 253 -10.10 3.23 -0.77
CA GLY A 253 -10.98 4.15 -0.05
C GLY A 253 -11.05 3.86 1.46
N ALA A 254 -11.21 2.59 1.84
CA ALA A 254 -11.29 2.15 3.23
C ALA A 254 -10.01 2.47 4.05
N VAL A 255 -8.82 2.35 3.45
CA VAL A 255 -7.56 2.71 4.12
C VAL A 255 -7.33 4.23 4.11
N LEU A 256 -7.73 4.94 3.06
CA LEU A 256 -7.61 6.40 2.98
C LEU A 256 -8.48 7.11 4.04
N LYS A 257 -9.67 6.56 4.35
CA LYS A 257 -10.55 7.02 5.44
C LYS A 257 -9.87 7.01 6.82
N GLU A 258 -8.88 6.14 7.07
CA GLU A 258 -8.13 6.16 8.34
C GLU A 258 -7.44 7.51 8.59
N GLY A 259 -7.09 8.24 7.53
CA GLY A 259 -6.51 9.59 7.63
C GLY A 259 -7.44 10.61 8.27
N LEU A 260 -8.77 10.47 8.11
CA LEU A 260 -9.76 11.39 8.68
C LEU A 260 -9.72 11.40 10.23
N VAL A 261 -9.37 10.25 10.82
CA VAL A 261 -9.16 10.07 12.26
C VAL A 261 -7.74 10.43 12.67
N THR A 262 -6.74 10.03 11.87
CA THR A 262 -5.32 10.03 12.29
C THR A 262 -4.50 11.27 11.88
N ASP A 263 -4.96 12.06 10.91
CA ASP A 263 -4.25 13.24 10.41
C ASP A 263 -5.19 14.46 10.29
N PRO A 264 -5.36 15.22 11.39
CA PRO A 264 -6.10 16.48 11.37
C PRO A 264 -5.47 17.57 10.48
N ASP A 265 -4.14 17.58 10.32
CA ASP A 265 -3.39 18.57 9.51
C ASP A 265 -3.76 18.48 8.00
N ASN A 266 -4.22 17.31 7.54
CA ASN A 266 -4.63 17.03 6.16
C ASN A 266 -6.11 16.68 5.99
N ARG A 267 -6.93 16.78 7.03
CA ARG A 267 -8.36 16.37 7.04
C ARG A 267 -9.18 16.95 5.90
N ASP A 268 -9.11 18.26 5.64
CA ASP A 268 -9.88 18.90 4.58
C ASP A 268 -9.45 18.44 3.18
N ALA A 269 -8.15 18.14 3.02
CA ALA A 269 -7.60 17.59 1.79
C ALA A 269 -8.04 16.13 1.56
N LEU A 270 -8.24 15.36 2.65
CA LEU A 270 -8.81 14.02 2.62
C LEU A 270 -10.31 14.05 2.29
N LEU A 271 -11.11 14.87 2.98
CA LEU A 271 -12.55 15.01 2.71
C LEU A 271 -12.84 15.46 1.27
N ALA A 272 -11.94 16.25 0.68
CA ALA A 272 -12.00 16.65 -0.73
C ALA A 272 -11.61 15.55 -1.75
N VAL A 273 -11.24 14.34 -1.30
CA VAL A 273 -10.93 13.17 -2.15
C VAL A 273 -11.62 11.87 -1.70
N THR A 274 -12.57 11.95 -0.76
CA THR A 274 -13.37 10.80 -0.30
C THR A 274 -14.75 10.78 -0.94
N SER A 275 -15.19 9.61 -1.42
CA SER A 275 -16.56 9.37 -1.89
C SER A 275 -17.29 8.36 -1.02
N PHE A 276 -18.58 8.54 -0.81
CA PHE A 276 -19.40 7.68 0.04
C PHE A 276 -20.56 7.11 -0.77
N ALA A 277 -20.98 5.89 -0.47
CA ALA A 277 -22.24 5.38 -1.01
C ALA A 277 -23.39 6.27 -0.51
N THR A 278 -24.46 6.38 -1.29
CA THR A 278 -25.57 7.30 -1.02
C THR A 278 -26.90 6.70 -1.47
N THR A 279 -28.02 7.20 -0.95
CA THR A 279 -29.38 6.92 -1.46
C THR A 279 -29.68 7.64 -2.78
N HIS A 280 -28.83 8.57 -3.24
CA HIS A 280 -29.03 9.30 -4.49
C HIS A 280 -28.55 8.52 -5.73
N GLY A 281 -29.47 8.25 -6.65
CA GLY A 281 -29.21 7.57 -7.91
C GLY A 281 -29.31 6.04 -7.82
N ASP A 282 -29.34 5.39 -8.98
CA ASP A 282 -29.54 3.94 -9.08
C ASP A 282 -28.23 3.15 -8.91
N GLY A 283 -28.30 2.05 -8.13
CA GLY A 283 -27.23 1.06 -8.02
C GLY A 283 -26.04 1.48 -7.15
N ASP A 284 -24.85 1.05 -7.52
CA ASP A 284 -23.67 1.11 -6.64
C ASP A 284 -22.96 2.48 -6.57
N GLY A 285 -23.61 3.55 -7.04
CA GLY A 285 -23.06 4.91 -7.08
C GLY A 285 -22.49 5.43 -5.75
N THR A 286 -21.54 6.36 -5.86
CA THR A 286 -20.93 7.07 -4.73
C THR A 286 -20.85 8.57 -5.03
N ALA A 287 -20.85 9.40 -3.99
CA ALA A 287 -20.74 10.86 -4.07
C ALA A 287 -19.75 11.41 -3.04
N THR A 288 -19.03 12.47 -3.41
CA THR A 288 -18.24 13.27 -2.45
C THR A 288 -19.17 14.11 -1.57
N LEU A 289 -18.68 14.53 -0.38
CA LEU A 289 -19.45 15.44 0.49
C LEU A 289 -19.80 16.77 -0.21
N LYS A 290 -18.92 17.26 -1.08
CA LYS A 290 -19.22 18.43 -1.94
C LYS A 290 -20.46 18.20 -2.81
N GLN A 291 -20.51 17.06 -3.51
CA GLN A 291 -21.65 16.70 -4.37
C GLN A 291 -22.93 16.44 -3.59
N TYR A 292 -22.85 15.97 -2.35
CA TYR A 292 -24.00 15.90 -1.43
C TYR A 292 -24.51 17.31 -1.09
N VAL A 293 -23.62 18.22 -0.66
CA VAL A 293 -23.99 19.60 -0.29
C VAL A 293 -24.58 20.36 -1.49
N GLU A 294 -24.04 20.17 -2.69
CA GLU A 294 -24.56 20.73 -3.95
C GLU A 294 -25.96 20.21 -4.34
N ARG A 295 -26.49 19.18 -3.66
CA ARG A 295 -27.83 18.61 -3.85
C ARG A 295 -28.76 18.75 -2.64
N MET A 296 -28.31 19.35 -1.54
CA MET A 296 -29.15 19.52 -0.34
C MET A 296 -30.38 20.39 -0.68
N PRO A 297 -31.61 19.92 -0.41
CA PRO A 297 -32.81 20.75 -0.52
C PRO A 297 -32.74 21.99 0.37
N GLU A 298 -33.49 23.02 -0.01
CA GLU A 298 -33.63 24.22 0.83
C GLU A 298 -34.18 23.86 2.22
N GLY A 299 -33.66 24.53 3.25
CA GLY A 299 -33.94 24.21 4.65
C GLY A 299 -33.12 23.08 5.27
N GLN A 300 -32.44 22.20 4.52
CA GLN A 300 -31.64 21.13 5.12
C GLN A 300 -30.39 21.67 5.85
N ASP A 301 -30.27 21.41 7.15
CA ASP A 301 -29.21 21.97 8.01
C ASP A 301 -27.99 21.05 8.21
N ALA A 302 -28.15 19.73 8.05
CA ALA A 302 -27.14 18.72 8.33
C ALA A 302 -26.83 17.80 7.14
N VAL A 303 -25.66 17.15 7.16
CA VAL A 303 -25.33 16.02 6.28
C VAL A 303 -25.77 14.73 6.97
N TRP A 304 -26.76 14.04 6.40
CA TRP A 304 -27.34 12.84 6.99
C TRP A 304 -26.59 11.58 6.56
N TYR A 305 -26.27 10.72 7.52
CA TYR A 305 -25.58 9.45 7.28
C TYR A 305 -26.18 8.29 8.09
N VAL A 306 -25.82 7.07 7.70
CA VAL A 306 -26.15 5.83 8.41
C VAL A 306 -25.00 4.86 8.28
N THR A 307 -24.65 4.20 9.37
CA THR A 307 -23.63 3.15 9.44
C THR A 307 -24.28 1.76 9.51
N GLY A 308 -23.63 0.74 8.95
CA GLY A 308 -24.11 -0.65 8.98
C GLY A 308 -23.15 -1.63 8.30
N GLU A 309 -23.45 -2.93 8.38
CA GLU A 309 -22.56 -3.98 7.85
C GLU A 309 -22.64 -4.14 6.31
N SER A 310 -23.74 -3.69 5.69
CA SER A 310 -23.94 -3.74 4.23
C SER A 310 -25.00 -2.73 3.74
N ARG A 311 -24.97 -2.36 2.44
CA ARG A 311 -26.01 -1.53 1.81
C ARG A 311 -27.43 -2.11 2.00
N GLU A 312 -27.56 -3.44 1.99
CA GLU A 312 -28.81 -4.18 2.23
C GLU A 312 -29.31 -3.98 3.68
N SER A 313 -28.46 -4.24 4.68
CA SER A 313 -28.80 -4.04 6.11
C SER A 313 -29.20 -2.60 6.46
N ILE A 314 -28.69 -1.64 5.69
CA ILE A 314 -29.00 -0.21 5.82
C ILE A 314 -30.31 0.15 5.09
N GLY A 315 -30.56 -0.44 3.92
CA GLY A 315 -31.75 -0.17 3.10
C GLY A 315 -33.07 -0.56 3.78
N ASP A 316 -33.03 -1.66 4.53
CA ASP A 316 -34.14 -2.21 5.33
C ASP A 316 -34.30 -1.53 6.71
N SER A 317 -33.48 -0.52 7.03
CA SER A 317 -33.55 0.18 8.31
C SER A 317 -34.84 1.01 8.43
N PRO A 318 -35.65 0.85 9.50
CA PRO A 318 -36.85 1.68 9.73
C PRO A 318 -36.55 3.18 9.80
N HIS A 319 -35.33 3.55 10.20
CA HIS A 319 -34.87 4.93 10.21
C HIS A 319 -34.79 5.57 8.81
N MET A 320 -34.74 4.77 7.74
CA MET A 320 -34.63 5.24 6.36
C MET A 320 -35.98 5.68 5.76
N GLU A 321 -37.11 5.19 6.28
CA GLU A 321 -38.43 5.40 5.68
C GLU A 321 -38.80 6.90 5.61
N ALA A 322 -38.69 7.61 6.75
CA ALA A 322 -39.01 9.04 6.84
C ALA A 322 -38.11 9.94 5.97
N PHE A 323 -36.88 9.51 5.68
CA PHE A 323 -35.96 10.23 4.78
C PHE A 323 -36.34 10.00 3.32
N ARG A 324 -36.63 8.74 2.97
CA ARG A 324 -37.08 8.30 1.65
C ARG A 324 -38.40 8.98 1.25
N GLU A 325 -39.36 9.11 2.17
CA GLU A 325 -40.63 9.85 1.98
C GLU A 325 -40.49 11.37 1.86
N ARG A 326 -39.32 11.93 2.23
CA ARG A 326 -39.00 13.36 2.13
C ARG A 326 -38.02 13.67 1.00
N GLY A 327 -37.54 12.66 0.27
CA GLY A 327 -36.51 12.82 -0.77
C GLY A 327 -35.14 13.26 -0.24
N ILE A 328 -34.88 13.11 1.07
CA ILE A 328 -33.64 13.56 1.70
C ILE A 328 -32.53 12.54 1.40
N GLU A 329 -31.40 13.02 0.87
CA GLU A 329 -30.24 12.19 0.59
C GLU A 329 -29.58 11.72 1.89
N VAL A 330 -29.18 10.45 1.96
CA VAL A 330 -28.47 9.87 3.12
C VAL A 330 -27.24 9.11 2.65
N LEU A 331 -26.10 9.39 3.29
CA LEU A 331 -24.85 8.66 3.06
C LEU A 331 -24.89 7.27 3.70
N LEU A 332 -24.62 6.26 2.90
CA LEU A 332 -24.56 4.85 3.28
C LEU A 332 -23.11 4.51 3.61
N LEU A 333 -22.82 4.22 4.88
CA LEU A 333 -21.47 4.00 5.37
C LEU A 333 -21.30 2.55 5.86
N THR A 334 -20.34 1.83 5.27
CA THR A 334 -20.22 0.36 5.40
C THR A 334 -18.82 -0.13 5.75
N ASP A 335 -17.80 0.74 5.78
CA ASP A 335 -16.46 0.34 6.21
C ASP A 335 -16.34 0.40 7.74
N PRO A 336 -15.64 -0.51 8.43
CA PRO A 336 -15.49 -0.47 9.89
C PRO A 336 -14.83 0.81 10.46
N VAL A 337 -14.16 1.59 9.61
CA VAL A 337 -13.60 2.91 9.96
C VAL A 337 -14.66 4.02 9.94
N ASP A 338 -15.81 3.81 9.31
CA ASP A 338 -16.88 4.80 9.18
C ASP A 338 -17.51 5.15 10.54
N GLU A 339 -17.70 4.18 11.44
CA GLU A 339 -18.14 4.42 12.82
C GLU A 339 -17.17 5.28 13.65
N VAL A 340 -15.93 5.49 13.18
CA VAL A 340 -14.89 6.21 13.92
C VAL A 340 -14.61 7.59 13.32
N TRP A 341 -14.62 7.75 11.99
CA TRP A 341 -14.33 9.06 11.39
C TRP A 341 -15.49 10.03 11.48
N VAL A 342 -16.75 9.56 11.47
CA VAL A 342 -17.92 10.46 11.63
C VAL A 342 -17.97 11.14 13.01
N ASP A 343 -17.52 10.44 14.05
CA ASP A 343 -17.37 11.02 15.40
C ASP A 343 -16.15 11.96 15.48
N ALA A 344 -15.17 11.82 14.58
CA ALA A 344 -13.98 12.65 14.51
C ALA A 344 -14.16 13.90 13.63
N VAL A 345 -15.09 13.89 12.67
CA VAL A 345 -15.39 14.96 11.69
C VAL A 345 -16.80 15.50 11.96
N SER A 346 -16.89 16.53 12.80
CA SER A 346 -18.17 17.07 13.29
C SER A 346 -19.03 17.74 12.22
N GLU A 347 -18.41 18.37 11.21
CA GLU A 347 -19.09 19.13 10.16
C GLU A 347 -18.29 19.15 8.86
N TYR A 348 -18.98 19.49 7.77
CA TYR A 348 -18.41 19.76 6.45
C TYR A 348 -19.13 20.97 5.84
N ASP A 349 -18.38 21.99 5.38
CA ASP A 349 -18.92 23.24 4.83
C ASP A 349 -19.98 23.92 5.73
N GLY A 350 -19.74 23.91 7.05
CA GLY A 350 -20.65 24.44 8.08
C GLY A 350 -21.92 23.61 8.32
N LYS A 351 -22.07 22.44 7.67
CA LYS A 351 -23.17 21.49 7.89
C LYS A 351 -22.71 20.38 8.85
N PRO A 352 -23.29 20.23 10.06
CA PRO A 352 -22.95 19.12 10.95
C PRO A 352 -23.29 17.76 10.33
N LEU A 353 -22.47 16.75 10.59
CA LEU A 353 -22.78 15.36 10.22
C LEU A 353 -23.69 14.75 11.28
N ARG A 354 -24.83 14.17 10.88
CA ARG A 354 -25.81 13.55 11.79
C ARG A 354 -26.21 12.15 11.34
N SER A 355 -26.23 11.21 12.29
CA SER A 355 -26.70 9.85 12.02
C SER A 355 -28.22 9.77 12.11
N ILE A 356 -28.87 9.13 11.14
CA ILE A 356 -30.33 8.87 11.19
C ILE A 356 -30.72 7.87 12.31
N ALA A 357 -29.73 7.13 12.84
CA ALA A 357 -29.91 6.08 13.84
C ALA A 357 -29.49 6.48 15.27
N LYS A 358 -28.92 7.68 15.46
CA LYS A 358 -28.40 8.16 16.77
C LYS A 358 -29.07 9.49 17.17
N GLY A 359 -30.22 9.44 17.85
CA GLY A 359 -30.87 10.61 18.49
C GLY A 359 -32.33 10.88 18.08
N GLU A 360 -32.93 11.94 18.62
CA GLU A 360 -34.18 12.50 18.06
C GLU A 360 -33.85 13.29 16.79
N VAL A 361 -34.41 12.86 15.67
CA VAL A 361 -34.17 13.46 14.35
C VAL A 361 -35.26 14.49 14.05
N ASP A 362 -34.93 15.78 14.14
CA ASP A 362 -35.78 16.84 13.60
C ASP A 362 -35.51 16.97 12.08
N LEU A 363 -36.55 16.80 11.27
CA LEU A 363 -36.52 16.90 9.80
C LEU A 363 -37.31 18.12 9.28
N GLY A 364 -37.75 19.01 10.18
CA GLY A 364 -38.63 20.13 9.84
C GLY A 364 -40.07 19.72 9.49
N ALA A 365 -40.92 20.73 9.26
CA ALA A 365 -42.23 20.56 8.64
C ALA A 365 -42.11 20.71 7.11
N ARG A 366 -43.04 20.13 6.31
CA ARG A 366 -43.10 20.45 4.88
C ARG A 366 -43.67 21.86 4.70
N GLU A 367 -43.31 22.52 3.60
CA GLU A 367 -44.01 23.76 3.20
C GLU A 367 -45.47 23.48 2.82
N ASP A 368 -45.77 22.29 2.27
CA ASP A 368 -47.14 21.81 2.04
C ASP A 368 -47.97 21.71 3.34
N ASP A 369 -47.35 21.36 4.47
CA ASP A 369 -48.03 21.27 5.77
C ASP A 369 -48.39 22.66 6.35
N LEU A 370 -47.89 23.75 5.73
CA LEU A 370 -48.17 25.14 6.12
C LEU A 370 -49.23 25.81 5.23
N GLY A 371 -49.77 25.10 4.24
CA GLY A 371 -50.67 25.67 3.22
C GLY A 371 -52.13 25.90 3.67
N ASP A 372 -52.65 25.12 4.62
CA ASP A 372 -54.11 24.94 4.81
C ASP A 372 -54.66 25.22 6.24
N GLU A 373 -53.87 25.77 7.17
CA GLU A 373 -54.35 26.22 8.51
C GLU A 373 -54.32 27.74 8.73
N ALA A 374 -54.67 28.54 7.73
CA ALA A 374 -54.99 29.96 7.90
C ALA A 374 -56.40 30.17 8.53
N GLY A 375 -56.72 29.41 9.60
CA GLY A 375 -58.10 29.01 9.92
C GLY A 375 -58.66 29.28 11.32
N GLU A 376 -57.91 29.13 12.42
CA GLU A 376 -58.36 29.57 13.77
C GLU A 376 -57.23 29.64 14.82
N ALA A 377 -57.50 30.27 15.98
CA ALA A 377 -56.48 30.60 16.98
C ALA A 377 -56.26 29.50 18.04
N GLY A 378 -55.23 28.66 17.86
CA GLY A 378 -54.82 27.61 18.80
C GLY A 378 -53.36 27.75 19.29
N ARG A 379 -53.09 27.40 20.55
CA ARG A 379 -51.72 27.42 21.12
C ARG A 379 -50.92 26.16 20.79
N GLY A 380 -50.11 26.26 19.74
CA GLY A 380 -48.89 25.49 19.44
C GLY A 380 -48.65 24.14 20.12
N VAL A 381 -48.77 23.07 19.34
CA VAL A 381 -48.14 21.76 19.60
C VAL A 381 -47.07 21.54 18.52
N ARG A 382 -45.81 21.31 18.90
CA ARG A 382 -44.76 20.87 17.97
C ARG A 382 -44.84 19.35 17.83
N GLY A 383 -44.95 18.84 16.61
CA GLY A 383 -45.02 17.41 16.32
C GLY A 383 -43.64 16.74 16.42
N SER A 384 -43.20 16.37 17.62
CA SER A 384 -42.04 15.49 17.80
C SER A 384 -42.42 14.04 17.48
N ALA A 385 -41.86 13.47 16.40
CA ALA A 385 -42.04 12.06 16.07
C ALA A 385 -41.24 11.18 17.06
N ARG A 386 -41.92 10.65 18.09
CA ARG A 386 -41.31 9.73 19.06
C ARG A 386 -41.27 8.31 18.50
N LEU A 387 -40.10 7.70 18.53
CA LEU A 387 -39.91 6.26 18.40
C LEU A 387 -39.84 5.67 19.81
N ASP A 388 -40.81 4.83 20.19
CA ASP A 388 -40.99 4.39 21.59
C ASP A 388 -39.94 3.37 22.06
N ALA A 389 -39.02 3.82 22.91
CA ALA A 389 -38.14 2.95 23.69
C ALA A 389 -38.77 2.60 25.04
N GLY A 390 -39.59 1.54 25.08
CA GLY A 390 -40.35 1.14 26.27
C GLY A 390 -39.47 0.79 27.49
N THR A 391 -39.69 1.48 28.62
CA THR A 391 -39.11 1.14 29.94
C THR A 391 -40.17 1.27 31.03
N ALA A 392 -40.33 0.24 31.86
CA ALA A 392 -41.34 0.22 32.92
C ALA A 392 -40.88 1.00 34.17
N GLY A 393 -41.64 2.03 34.54
CA GLY A 393 -41.38 2.83 35.74
C GLY A 393 -41.99 2.23 37.02
N GLY A 394 -41.16 2.04 38.05
CA GLY A 394 -41.60 1.70 39.41
C GLY A 394 -41.11 2.74 40.42
N GLY A 395 -41.97 3.67 40.83
CA GLY A 395 -41.59 4.79 41.70
C GLY A 395 -41.90 4.58 43.19
N ARG A 396 -41.16 5.29 44.06
CA ARG A 396 -41.57 5.58 45.45
C ARG A 396 -40.92 6.87 45.98
N GLN A 397 -41.39 7.32 47.15
CA GLN A 397 -41.28 8.69 47.66
C GLN A 397 -40.15 8.86 48.69
N GLY A 398 -39.65 10.10 48.87
CA GLY A 398 -38.81 10.52 50.00
C GLY A 398 -38.14 11.87 49.71
N GLY A 399 -38.49 12.93 50.46
CA GLY A 399 -38.03 14.30 50.19
C GLY A 399 -37.05 14.87 51.23
N ALA A 400 -36.70 16.15 51.05
CA ALA A 400 -35.88 17.02 51.92
C ALA A 400 -34.37 16.68 52.00
N SER A 401 -33.43 17.65 52.10
CA SER A 401 -33.51 19.12 52.02
C SER A 401 -32.11 19.80 51.98
N VAL A 402 -32.07 21.06 51.49
CA VAL A 402 -31.05 22.14 51.64
C VAL A 402 -29.61 22.02 51.10
N ASP A 403 -29.20 23.16 50.50
CA ASP A 403 -27.89 23.85 50.49
C ASP A 403 -26.62 23.29 49.78
N ALA A 404 -26.49 23.72 48.51
CA ALA A 404 -25.48 24.68 48.01
C ALA A 404 -24.02 24.28 47.64
N ALA A 405 -23.50 25.03 46.65
CA ALA A 405 -22.12 25.25 46.20
C ALA A 405 -21.38 24.17 45.36
N ASP A 406 -21.31 24.44 44.05
CA ASP A 406 -20.17 24.37 43.11
C ASP A 406 -19.23 23.14 43.01
N GLY A 407 -18.96 22.70 41.76
CA GLY A 407 -17.63 22.17 41.41
C GLY A 407 -17.50 20.90 40.54
N VAL A 408 -17.93 20.96 39.26
CA VAL A 408 -17.45 20.13 38.11
C VAL A 408 -17.48 18.57 38.25
N PRO A 409 -18.31 17.84 37.48
CA PRO A 409 -18.28 16.37 37.41
C PRO A 409 -17.17 15.85 36.48
N GLY A 410 -16.73 14.61 36.70
CA GLY A 410 -15.75 13.93 35.84
C GLY A 410 -16.11 12.47 35.50
N LEU A 411 -15.52 11.98 34.40
CA LEU A 411 -15.19 10.57 34.09
C LEU A 411 -16.16 9.48 34.59
N SER A 412 -17.20 9.18 33.81
CA SER A 412 -18.02 7.97 33.98
C SER A 412 -17.43 6.75 33.25
N ARG A 413 -17.12 5.67 33.99
CA ARG A 413 -16.67 4.38 33.41
C ARG A 413 -17.81 3.62 32.74
N GLY A 414 -17.57 3.03 31.56
CA GLY A 414 -18.58 2.27 30.81
C GLY A 414 -18.02 1.10 29.99
N ARG A 415 -17.77 -0.05 30.65
CA ARG A 415 -17.72 -1.42 30.07
C ARG A 415 -16.94 -1.64 28.75
N ARG A 416 -15.64 -1.91 28.86
CA ARG A 416 -14.97 -2.85 27.91
C ARG A 416 -15.35 -4.29 28.29
N GLU A 417 -15.60 -5.15 27.28
CA GLU A 417 -15.13 -6.56 27.17
C GLU A 417 -16.01 -7.42 26.25
N ARG A 418 -15.47 -7.80 25.08
CA ARG A 418 -15.34 -9.21 24.64
C ARG A 418 -14.65 -9.30 23.28
N SER A 419 -13.43 -9.84 23.23
CA SER A 419 -12.80 -10.49 22.06
C SER A 419 -11.38 -10.99 22.39
N HIS A 420 -11.28 -12.16 23.02
CA HIS A 420 -10.11 -13.06 22.97
C HIS A 420 -10.54 -14.47 23.42
N PRO A 421 -9.95 -15.56 22.89
CA PRO A 421 -10.38 -16.93 23.18
C PRO A 421 -9.51 -17.65 24.22
N GLY A 422 -10.11 -18.68 24.86
CA GLY A 422 -9.39 -19.96 25.02
C GLY A 422 -8.45 -20.15 26.22
N ALA A 423 -8.92 -19.92 27.44
CA ALA A 423 -8.45 -20.66 28.62
C ALA A 423 -9.68 -21.02 29.47
N GLY A 424 -9.75 -22.25 30.00
CA GLY A 424 -10.96 -22.73 30.67
C GLY A 424 -10.67 -23.30 32.04
N GLU A 425 -11.62 -23.11 32.97
CA GLU A 425 -11.94 -24.11 33.99
C GLU A 425 -13.35 -23.92 34.58
N HIS A 426 -13.90 -25.02 35.09
CA HIS A 426 -15.08 -25.22 35.95
C HIS A 426 -16.34 -24.35 35.83
N VAL A 427 -17.47 -25.03 35.58
CA VAL A 427 -18.85 -24.54 35.69
C VAL A 427 -19.52 -25.08 36.96
N PRO A 428 -20.25 -24.24 37.72
CA PRO A 428 -21.39 -24.66 38.54
C PRO A 428 -22.71 -24.20 37.90
N GLY A 429 -23.56 -25.15 37.49
CA GLY A 429 -24.83 -24.85 36.81
C GLY A 429 -26.04 -24.71 37.74
N HIS A 430 -27.07 -23.99 37.28
CA HIS A 430 -28.44 -24.03 37.81
C HIS A 430 -29.44 -24.19 36.64
N GLY A 431 -30.52 -24.95 36.86
CA GLY A 431 -31.43 -25.37 35.79
C GLY A 431 -32.62 -24.42 35.53
N PRO A 432 -33.35 -24.61 34.41
CA PRO A 432 -34.50 -23.78 34.05
C PRO A 432 -35.76 -24.18 34.83
N GLY A 433 -36.42 -23.21 35.47
CA GLY A 433 -37.78 -23.34 36.00
C GLY A 433 -38.80 -22.79 35.01
N GLY A 434 -39.87 -23.53 34.72
CA GLY A 434 -40.90 -23.16 33.74
C GLY A 434 -42.28 -22.92 34.36
N ALA A 435 -42.95 -21.87 33.87
CA ALA A 435 -44.38 -21.57 34.01
C ALA A 435 -44.79 -20.68 32.82
N GLY A 436 -46.04 -20.57 32.39
CA GLY A 436 -47.29 -21.20 32.85
C GLY A 436 -48.47 -20.36 32.33
N HIS A 437 -49.39 -20.95 31.56
CA HIS A 437 -50.48 -20.22 30.88
C HIS A 437 -51.46 -19.52 31.84
N PRO A 438 -52.13 -18.46 31.36
CA PRO A 438 -53.54 -18.63 30.95
C PRO A 438 -53.78 -18.50 29.43
N ALA A 439 -55.02 -18.75 29.00
CA ALA A 439 -55.46 -18.71 27.60
C ALA A 439 -56.89 -18.16 27.49
N HIS A 440 -57.36 -17.79 26.29
CA HIS A 440 -58.78 -17.73 25.90
C HIS A 440 -58.93 -17.77 24.34
N PRO A 441 -60.13 -17.94 23.73
CA PRO A 441 -60.28 -18.91 22.65
C PRO A 441 -60.87 -18.37 21.33
N GLY A 442 -60.84 -19.18 20.26
CA GLY A 442 -61.57 -18.94 19.01
C GLY A 442 -61.48 -20.11 18.02
N THR A 443 -62.50 -20.99 17.98
CA THR A 443 -62.48 -22.23 17.17
C THR A 443 -63.23 -22.07 15.85
N GLN A 444 -62.71 -22.61 14.75
CA GLN A 444 -63.53 -23.27 13.70
C GLN A 444 -62.84 -24.55 13.16
N ARG A 445 -63.62 -25.48 12.58
CA ARG A 445 -63.19 -26.79 12.02
C ARG A 445 -63.48 -26.79 10.52
N GLY A 446 -62.68 -27.38 9.64
CA GLY A 446 -62.50 -28.84 9.42
C GLY A 446 -62.68 -29.14 7.90
N PRO A 447 -62.73 -30.40 7.40
CA PRO A 447 -62.64 -31.71 8.04
C PRO A 447 -61.41 -32.55 7.56
N ARG A 448 -61.51 -33.91 7.51
CA ARG A 448 -60.39 -34.88 7.29
C ARG A 448 -60.69 -35.94 6.22
N ALA A 449 -59.64 -36.47 5.56
CA ALA A 449 -59.36 -37.89 5.22
C ALA A 449 -58.15 -37.96 4.26
N GLY A 450 -57.30 -39.00 4.18
CA GLY A 450 -57.14 -40.26 4.94
C GLY A 450 -55.88 -41.02 4.43
N GLU A 451 -55.52 -42.14 5.09
CA GLU A 451 -54.73 -43.33 4.64
C GLU A 451 -53.72 -43.20 3.45
N GLY A 452 -52.46 -43.68 3.47
CA GLY A 452 -51.92 -44.94 4.01
C GLY A 452 -50.46 -45.20 3.52
N PRO A 453 -49.82 -46.36 3.77
CA PRO A 453 -48.49 -46.35 4.44
C PRO A 453 -47.31 -47.11 3.74
N GLN A 454 -46.17 -47.26 4.47
CA GLN A 454 -44.93 -48.04 4.19
C GLN A 454 -43.85 -47.33 3.34
N ARG A 455 -42.51 -47.44 3.52
CA ARG A 455 -41.51 -48.05 4.46
C ARG A 455 -40.30 -47.05 4.51
N GLY A 456 -39.32 -46.98 5.42
CA GLY A 456 -38.62 -47.96 6.28
C GLY A 456 -37.42 -48.61 5.55
N VAL A 457 -36.16 -48.70 6.01
CA VAL A 457 -35.42 -48.30 7.24
C VAL A 457 -33.89 -48.33 6.94
N ARG A 458 -33.07 -47.39 7.50
CA ARG A 458 -31.58 -47.38 7.78
C ARG A 458 -30.56 -48.12 6.85
N GLY A 459 -29.34 -47.55 6.67
CA GLY A 459 -28.16 -48.35 6.21
C GLY A 459 -26.79 -47.65 6.06
N ALA A 460 -25.97 -47.66 7.11
CA ALA A 460 -24.60 -47.13 7.27
C ALA A 460 -23.52 -47.19 6.12
N ARG A 461 -22.72 -46.10 6.06
CA ARG A 461 -21.24 -45.95 5.88
C ARG A 461 -20.40 -47.08 5.21
N GLY A 462 -19.57 -46.69 4.23
CA GLY A 462 -18.35 -47.39 3.78
C GLY A 462 -17.40 -46.46 2.99
N PRO A 463 -16.05 -46.63 3.01
CA PRO A 463 -15.09 -45.63 2.53
C PRO A 463 -14.55 -45.84 1.10
N LEU A 464 -13.91 -44.79 0.55
CA LEU A 464 -13.26 -44.73 -0.77
C LEU A 464 -11.78 -45.17 -0.74
N GLY A 465 -11.26 -45.61 -1.89
CA GLY A 465 -9.84 -45.94 -2.12
C GLY A 465 -9.23 -45.20 -3.33
N PRO A 466 -7.88 -45.09 -3.44
CA PRO A 466 -7.22 -44.19 -4.39
C PRO A 466 -6.93 -44.79 -5.77
N HIS A 467 -6.92 -43.95 -6.80
CA HIS A 467 -6.54 -44.32 -8.17
C HIS A 467 -5.03 -44.23 -8.45
N ARG A 468 -4.55 -45.07 -9.37
CA ARG A 468 -3.18 -45.05 -9.93
C ARG A 468 -3.16 -44.34 -11.29
N HIS A 469 -2.04 -43.72 -11.65
CA HIS A 469 -1.60 -43.61 -13.05
C HIS A 469 -0.13 -44.04 -13.21
N ARG A 470 0.24 -44.48 -14.43
CA ARG A 470 1.54 -45.10 -14.76
C ARG A 470 2.42 -44.16 -15.59
N ARG A 471 3.75 -44.35 -15.47
CA ARG A 471 4.75 -43.86 -16.44
C ARG A 471 4.66 -44.60 -17.77
N THR A 472 5.00 -43.92 -18.86
CA THR A 472 5.60 -44.52 -20.06
C THR A 472 6.49 -43.50 -20.78
N ALA A 473 7.53 -43.97 -21.45
CA ALA A 473 8.40 -43.18 -22.34
C ALA A 473 8.91 -44.10 -23.45
N VAL A 474 9.12 -43.61 -24.69
CA VAL A 474 9.94 -44.28 -25.73
C VAL A 474 10.31 -43.38 -26.92
N ARG A 475 11.61 -43.13 -27.08
CA ARG A 475 12.47 -43.33 -28.28
C ARG A 475 12.13 -42.74 -29.68
N ALA A 476 12.89 -41.69 -30.05
CA ALA A 476 13.66 -41.43 -31.29
C ALA A 476 13.19 -41.82 -32.73
N GLY A 477 13.51 -40.95 -33.70
CA GLY A 477 13.53 -41.20 -35.16
C GLY A 477 14.69 -40.45 -35.87
N ARG A 478 15.08 -40.85 -37.10
CA ARG A 478 16.33 -40.39 -37.76
C ARG A 478 16.31 -40.46 -39.32
N ALA A 479 16.44 -39.31 -39.99
CA ALA A 479 16.86 -39.06 -41.39
C ALA A 479 17.03 -37.51 -41.54
N GLY A 480 17.82 -36.87 -42.43
CA GLY A 480 18.37 -37.23 -43.74
C GLY A 480 17.58 -36.52 -44.85
N GLY A 481 18.13 -35.77 -45.82
CA GLY A 481 19.50 -35.31 -46.11
C GLY A 481 19.57 -34.68 -47.52
N GLY A 482 20.56 -33.82 -47.85
CA GLY A 482 20.77 -33.34 -49.23
C GLY A 482 21.49 -31.99 -49.44
N ARG A 483 22.47 -31.99 -50.35
CA ARG A 483 22.92 -30.86 -51.21
C ARG A 483 22.84 -31.38 -52.67
N PRO A 484 22.84 -30.50 -53.70
CA PRO A 484 24.11 -30.12 -54.36
C PRO A 484 24.12 -28.62 -54.81
N SER A 485 25.28 -27.96 -54.96
CA SER A 485 25.97 -27.56 -56.23
C SER A 485 25.27 -26.42 -57.03
N GLU A 486 25.91 -25.57 -57.85
CA GLU A 486 27.27 -25.52 -58.45
C GLU A 486 27.91 -24.10 -58.38
N GLY A 487 29.13 -23.94 -58.91
CA GLY A 487 29.73 -22.64 -59.31
C GLY A 487 29.56 -22.41 -60.83
N PRO A 488 30.53 -21.81 -61.57
CA PRO A 488 31.84 -21.28 -61.17
C PRO A 488 32.14 -19.86 -61.73
N GLY A 489 33.34 -19.31 -61.45
CA GLY A 489 33.89 -18.14 -62.13
C GLY A 489 35.26 -17.75 -61.58
N ALA A 490 36.31 -17.74 -62.41
CA ALA A 490 37.69 -17.54 -61.96
C ALA A 490 38.51 -16.69 -62.94
N PHE A 491 39.45 -15.89 -62.42
CA PHE A 491 40.52 -15.25 -63.20
C PHE A 491 41.82 -15.13 -62.38
N ARG A 492 42.96 -15.31 -63.06
CA ARG A 492 44.36 -15.05 -62.63
C ARG A 492 44.85 -13.81 -63.40
N ALA A 493 45.87 -13.03 -63.03
CA ALA A 493 46.66 -12.81 -61.81
C ALA A 493 47.11 -11.31 -61.88
N ALA A 494 48.25 -10.74 -61.46
CA ALA A 494 49.53 -11.11 -60.83
C ALA A 494 50.20 -9.77 -60.35
N ASP A 495 51.35 -9.63 -59.69
CA ASP A 495 52.31 -10.53 -59.02
C ASP A 495 53.18 -9.67 -58.03
N GLY A 496 54.15 -10.26 -57.33
CA GLY A 496 55.29 -9.55 -56.72
C GLY A 496 55.15 -9.09 -55.26
N GLY A 497 56.17 -9.41 -54.44
CA GLY A 497 56.44 -8.81 -53.13
C GLY A 497 57.83 -8.13 -53.10
N PRO A 498 58.47 -7.88 -51.93
CA PRO A 498 58.03 -8.22 -50.57
C PRO A 498 58.15 -7.06 -49.52
N ALA A 499 57.66 -7.36 -48.31
CA ALA A 499 58.07 -6.87 -46.99
C ALA A 499 58.67 -5.45 -46.79
N GLY A 500 58.00 -4.65 -45.96
CA GLY A 500 58.56 -3.48 -45.25
C GLY A 500 57.72 -3.15 -44.02
N ALA A 501 58.35 -3.02 -42.85
CA ALA A 501 57.64 -2.80 -41.58
C ALA A 501 57.93 -1.42 -40.99
N HIS A 502 56.92 -0.74 -40.43
CA HIS A 502 57.04 0.22 -39.32
C HIS A 502 55.64 0.51 -38.71
N PRO A 503 55.49 0.54 -37.37
CA PRO A 503 54.21 0.86 -36.72
C PRO A 503 53.99 2.38 -36.62
N VAL A 504 52.81 2.87 -37.01
CA VAL A 504 52.43 4.28 -36.87
C VAL A 504 51.77 4.51 -35.51
N THR A 505 52.47 5.20 -34.61
CA THR A 505 51.87 5.72 -33.37
C THR A 505 50.86 6.81 -33.68
N ARG A 506 49.60 6.66 -33.24
CA ARG A 506 48.66 7.78 -33.10
C ARG A 506 48.22 7.93 -31.65
N ARG A 507 48.47 9.12 -31.09
CA ARG A 507 47.81 9.60 -29.88
C ARG A 507 46.34 9.87 -30.22
N CYS A 508 45.42 9.43 -29.37
CA CYS A 508 44.09 10.06 -29.28
C CYS A 508 44.11 11.03 -28.11
N ALA A 509 43.61 12.25 -28.33
CA ALA A 509 43.36 13.22 -27.27
C ALA A 509 41.94 13.06 -26.73
N ARG A 510 41.74 13.54 -25.50
CA ARG A 510 40.43 13.83 -24.91
C ARG A 510 39.66 14.89 -25.73
N PRO A 511 38.32 14.93 -25.66
CA PRO A 511 37.55 15.24 -24.44
C PRO A 511 37.49 14.13 -23.37
#